data_AF-H2ZGA8-F1
#
_entry.id   AF-H2ZGA8-F1
#
_cell.length_a   1.000
_cell.length_b   1.000
_cell.length_c   1.000
_cell.angle_alpha   90.00
_cell.angle_beta   90.00
_cell.angle_gamma   90.00
#
_symmetry.space_group_name_H-M   'P 1'
#
loop_
_entity.id
_entity.type
_entity.pdbx_description
1 polymer ?
#
loop_
_entity_poly.entity_id
_entity_poly.type
_entity_poly.pdbx_seq_one_letter_code
_entity_poly.pdbx_strand_id
1 'polypeptide(L)'
;MAETEAEKTPLQQKLDEFGQQLSKIITVICIAVWAINISHFNDPVHGGSWLKGAIYYFKIAVALAVAAIPEGLPAVITTCLALGTSRMAKKNSIVRSLPSVETLGCTSVICSDKTGTLTTNQMSVCRMFVVDKVMADGAAFHEFKISGSTYEPIGEVMKNGDTIKSSDYDALIELSTITCSSLCYSSCRPTPDGLPNLSP
;
A
#
# COMPACT_ATOMS: atom_id res chain seq x y z
N MET A 1 23.86 -6.65 7.60
CA MET A 1 22.56 -6.04 7.28
C MET A 1 22.87 -4.62 6.86
N ALA A 2 22.73 -4.30 5.57
CA ALA A 2 22.90 -2.93 5.12
C ALA A 2 21.68 -2.13 5.59
N GLU A 3 21.88 -1.07 6.37
CA GLU A 3 20.83 -0.09 6.63
C GLU A 3 20.48 0.58 5.29
N THR A 4 19.31 0.26 4.76
CA THR A 4 18.74 1.02 3.66
C THR A 4 18.27 2.36 4.23
N GLU A 5 18.93 3.45 3.85
CA GLU A 5 18.49 4.78 4.23
C GLU A 5 17.06 5.04 3.73
N ALA A 6 16.22 5.54 4.62
CA ALA A 6 14.85 5.90 4.27
C ALA A 6 14.88 7.12 3.34
N GLU A 7 14.49 6.91 2.08
CA GLU A 7 14.40 7.99 1.10
C GLU A 7 13.31 8.99 1.50
N LYS A 8 13.62 10.28 1.42
CA LYS A 8 12.67 11.36 1.73
C LYS A 8 11.54 11.40 0.72
N THR A 9 10.32 11.71 1.17
CA THR A 9 9.16 11.84 0.27
C THR A 9 9.30 13.05 -0.66
N PRO A 10 8.66 13.05 -1.84
CA PRO A 10 8.79 14.16 -2.79
C PRO A 10 8.38 15.52 -2.19
N LEU A 11 7.36 15.58 -1.34
CA LEU A 11 6.97 16.79 -0.61
C LEU A 11 8.03 17.18 0.41
N GLN A 12 8.61 16.23 1.17
CA GLN A 12 9.72 16.54 2.08
C GLN A 12 10.91 17.14 1.34
N GLN A 13 11.26 16.60 0.17
CA GLN A 13 12.31 17.16 -0.67
C GLN A 13 11.97 18.58 -1.14
N LYS A 14 10.71 18.83 -1.53
CA LYS A 14 10.25 20.16 -1.95
C LYS A 14 10.19 21.16 -0.79
N LEU A 15 9.85 20.71 0.42
CA LEU A 15 9.87 21.54 1.62
C LEU A 15 11.30 21.89 2.03
N ASP A 16 12.23 20.95 1.93
CA ASP A 16 13.66 21.20 2.17
C ASP A 16 14.21 22.21 1.15
N GLU A 17 13.87 22.04 -0.13
CA GLU A 17 14.24 22.97 -1.22
C GLU A 17 13.65 24.37 -0.97
N PHE A 18 12.36 24.45 -0.61
CA PHE A 18 11.69 25.71 -0.25
C PHE A 18 12.33 26.36 0.98
N GLY A 19 12.65 25.59 2.01
CA GLY A 19 13.32 26.07 3.22
C GLY A 19 14.71 26.63 2.94
N GLN A 20 15.49 25.96 2.07
CA GLN A 20 16.80 26.45 1.65
C GLN A 20 16.70 27.74 0.82
N GLN A 21 15.76 27.82 -0.11
CA GLN A 21 15.52 29.03 -0.90
C GLN A 21 15.10 30.20 0.00
N LEU A 22 14.15 29.97 0.91
CA LEU A 22 13.68 30.97 1.86
C LEU A 22 14.81 31.45 2.78
N SER A 23 15.60 30.53 3.34
CA SER A 23 16.75 30.85 4.17
C SER A 23 17.75 31.73 3.43
N LYS A 24 18.08 31.39 2.19
CA LYS A 24 18.99 32.19 1.34
C LYS A 24 18.46 33.60 1.11
N ILE A 25 17.17 33.74 0.81
CA ILE A 25 16.52 35.05 0.59
C ILE A 25 16.55 35.88 1.89
N ILE A 26 16.19 35.29 3.03
CA ILE A 26 16.20 35.97 4.34
C ILE A 26 17.61 36.45 4.67
N THR A 27 18.64 35.61 4.50
CA THR A 27 20.04 36.00 4.76
C THR A 27 20.48 37.17 3.88
N VAL A 28 20.13 37.17 2.59
CA VAL A 28 20.44 38.27 1.67
C VAL A 28 19.75 39.56 2.10
N ILE A 29 18.47 39.52 2.46
CA ILE A 29 17.72 40.68 2.95
C ILE A 29 18.31 41.21 4.25
N CYS A 30 18.65 40.33 5.21
CA CYS A 30 19.27 40.72 6.48
C CYS A 30 20.60 41.45 6.27
N ILE A 31 21.47 40.94 5.40
CA ILE A 31 22.75 41.58 5.07
C ILE A 31 22.50 42.91 4.35
N ALA A 32 21.55 42.98 3.42
CA ALA A 32 21.23 44.21 2.70
C ALA A 32 20.70 45.30 3.65
N VAL A 33 19.76 44.96 4.54
CA VAL A 33 19.23 45.88 5.55
C VAL A 33 20.33 46.35 6.50
N TRP A 34 21.24 45.46 6.90
CA TRP A 34 22.38 45.82 7.73
C TRP A 34 23.36 46.76 7.02
N ALA A 35 23.70 46.47 5.76
CA ALA A 35 24.60 47.29 4.94
C ALA A 35 24.03 48.69 4.64
N ILE A 36 22.73 48.80 4.33
CA ILE A 36 22.06 50.09 4.11
C ILE A 36 22.03 50.89 5.43
N ASN A 37 21.72 50.23 6.54
CA ASN A 37 21.66 50.92 7.82
C ASN A 37 23.04 51.34 8.34
N ILE A 38 24.13 50.64 8.00
CA ILE A 38 25.49 50.99 8.45
C ILE A 38 25.88 52.44 8.10
N SER A 39 25.38 52.96 6.97
CA SER A 39 25.60 54.35 6.55
C SER A 39 24.79 55.38 7.34
N HIS A 40 23.68 54.99 7.99
CA HIS A 40 22.81 55.86 8.80
C HIS A 40 23.16 55.85 10.30
N PHE A 41 24.18 55.09 10.73
CA PHE A 41 24.56 54.99 12.15
C PHE A 41 25.13 56.27 12.76
N ASN A 42 25.59 57.20 11.93
CA ASN A 42 26.14 58.48 12.38
C ASN A 42 25.08 59.57 12.55
N ASP A 43 23.79 59.27 12.37
CA ASP A 43 22.77 60.28 12.55
C ASP A 43 22.57 60.68 14.03
N PRO A 44 22.51 61.99 14.32
CA PRO A 44 22.44 62.53 15.68
C PRO A 44 21.12 62.21 16.41
N VAL A 45 20.14 61.63 15.71
CA VAL A 45 18.80 61.30 16.22
C VAL A 45 18.83 60.21 17.31
N HIS A 46 19.89 59.39 17.37
CA HIS A 46 20.03 58.30 18.35
C HIS A 46 20.93 58.63 19.55
N GLY A 47 21.31 59.89 19.73
CA GLY A 47 22.08 60.35 20.90
C GLY A 47 23.58 60.01 20.87
N GLY A 48 24.18 59.89 19.67
CA GLY A 48 25.63 59.82 19.48
C GLY A 48 26.31 58.50 19.88
N SER A 49 25.58 57.48 20.29
CA SER A 49 26.15 56.15 20.61
C SER A 49 25.91 55.14 19.50
N TRP A 50 26.98 54.80 18.78
CA TRP A 50 27.01 53.75 17.74
C TRP A 50 26.38 52.42 18.19
N LEU A 51 26.58 52.04 19.46
CA LEU A 51 26.00 50.82 20.04
C LEU A 51 24.46 50.78 20.03
N LYS A 52 23.79 51.91 20.29
CA LYS A 52 22.32 51.94 20.40
C LYS A 52 21.65 51.79 19.03
N GLY A 53 22.22 52.41 18.00
CA GLY A 53 21.80 52.20 16.61
C GLY A 53 21.98 50.74 16.18
N ALA A 54 23.07 50.09 16.60
CA ALA A 54 23.38 48.71 16.22
C ALA A 54 22.31 47.75 16.71
N ILE A 55 21.98 47.90 17.99
CA ILE A 55 21.01 47.05 18.65
C ILE A 55 19.62 47.27 18.05
N TYR A 56 19.25 48.52 17.71
CA TYR A 56 17.95 48.83 17.11
C TYR A 56 17.77 48.20 15.73
N TYR A 57 18.73 48.39 14.83
CA TYR A 57 18.66 47.82 13.48
C TYR A 57 18.84 46.31 13.47
N PHE A 58 19.68 45.76 14.36
CA PHE A 58 19.78 44.33 14.55
C PHE A 58 18.46 43.71 15.03
N LYS A 59 17.76 44.38 15.96
CA LYS A 59 16.43 43.94 16.42
C LYS A 59 15.41 43.91 15.28
N ILE A 60 15.41 44.91 14.40
CA ILE A 60 14.52 44.95 13.22
C ILE A 60 14.88 43.83 12.25
N ALA A 61 16.16 43.59 11.97
CA ALA A 61 16.61 42.53 11.08
C ALA A 61 16.19 41.14 11.60
N VAL A 62 16.38 40.87 12.90
CA VAL A 62 15.94 39.62 13.53
C VAL A 62 14.40 39.50 13.52
N ALA A 63 13.67 40.58 13.82
CA ALA A 63 12.21 40.57 13.79
C ALA A 63 11.66 40.27 12.38
N LEU A 64 12.28 40.83 11.34
CA LEU A 64 11.92 40.57 9.94
C LEU A 64 12.23 39.11 9.55
N ALA A 65 13.38 38.59 9.97
CA ALA A 65 13.75 37.20 9.72
C ALA A 65 12.75 36.21 10.35
N VAL A 66 12.35 36.42 11.60
CA VAL A 66 11.34 35.58 12.29
C VAL A 66 9.98 35.70 11.61
N ALA A 67 9.56 36.91 11.23
CA ALA A 67 8.29 37.14 10.55
C ALA A 67 8.18 36.43 9.18
N ALA A 68 9.31 36.12 8.54
CA ALA A 68 9.35 35.43 7.25
C ALA A 68 9.31 33.90 7.36
N ILE A 69 9.51 33.30 8.55
CA ILE A 69 9.51 31.85 8.74
C ILE A 69 8.06 31.35 8.84
N PRO A 70 7.60 30.43 7.97
CA PRO A 70 6.25 29.90 8.03
C PRO A 70 6.14 28.78 9.08
N GLU A 71 6.13 29.16 10.36
CA GLU A 71 6.06 28.22 11.50
C GLU A 71 4.79 27.34 11.50
N GLY A 72 3.73 27.78 10.82
CA GLY A 72 2.48 27.02 10.67
C GLY A 72 2.49 25.93 9.59
N LEU A 73 3.45 25.96 8.66
CA LEU A 73 3.45 25.04 7.51
C LEU A 73 3.58 23.56 7.93
N PRO A 74 4.49 23.16 8.84
CA PRO A 74 4.60 21.77 9.29
C PRO A 74 3.34 21.26 10.00
N ALA A 75 2.66 22.13 10.74
CA ALA A 75 1.43 21.79 11.45
C ALA A 75 0.30 21.49 10.46
N VAL A 76 0.08 22.36 9.47
CA VAL A 76 -0.95 22.18 8.44
C VAL A 76 -0.74 20.90 7.64
N ILE A 77 0.51 20.61 7.24
CA ILE A 77 0.85 19.39 6.49
C ILE A 77 0.55 18.15 7.32
N THR A 78 0.98 18.13 8.59
CA THR A 78 0.75 16.99 9.48
C THR A 78 -0.74 16.74 9.71
N THR A 79 -1.52 17.81 9.95
CA THR A 79 -2.98 17.70 10.08
C THR A 79 -3.63 17.18 8.80
N CYS A 80 -3.19 17.64 7.63
CA CYS A 80 -3.69 17.17 6.34
C CYS A 80 -3.40 15.67 6.15
N LEU A 81 -2.16 15.23 6.39
CA LEU A 81 -1.76 13.83 6.30
C LEU A 81 -2.48 12.94 7.32
N ALA A 82 -2.69 13.43 8.54
CA ALA A 82 -3.43 12.71 9.57
C ALA A 82 -4.90 12.50 9.17
N LEU A 83 -5.58 13.55 8.68
CA LEU A 83 -6.94 13.45 8.17
C LEU A 83 -7.03 12.51 6.96
N GLY A 84 -6.04 12.55 6.06
CA GLY A 84 -5.92 11.62 4.93
C GLY A 84 -5.80 10.17 5.40
N THR A 85 -4.92 9.92 6.38
CA THR A 85 -4.71 8.60 7.00
C THR A 85 -5.99 8.07 7.64
N SER A 86 -6.72 8.90 8.41
CA SER A 86 -7.99 8.50 9.00
C SER A 86 -9.05 8.14 7.96
N ARG A 87 -9.07 8.82 6.80
CA ARG A 87 -9.97 8.48 5.68
C ARG A 87 -9.58 7.16 5.00
N MET A 88 -8.28 6.87 4.87
CA MET A 88 -7.77 5.62 4.31
C MET A 88 -8.05 4.42 5.23
N ALA A 89 -7.92 4.60 6.55
CA ALA A 89 -8.23 3.57 7.54
C ALA A 89 -9.69 3.09 7.45
N LYS A 90 -10.63 4.01 7.18
CA LYS A 90 -12.06 3.67 6.95
C LYS A 90 -12.30 2.84 5.70
N LYS A 91 -11.33 2.78 4.77
CA LYS A 91 -11.37 1.98 3.54
C LYS A 91 -10.50 0.72 3.62
N ASN A 92 -10.26 0.20 4.83
CA ASN A 92 -9.41 -0.97 5.09
C ASN A 92 -7.93 -0.80 4.68
N SER A 93 -7.44 0.44 4.57
CA SER A 93 -6.02 0.71 4.30
C SER A 93 -5.36 1.28 5.55
N ILE A 94 -4.48 0.48 6.18
CA ILE A 94 -3.76 0.87 7.39
C ILE A 94 -2.40 1.45 6.99
N VAL A 95 -2.25 2.77 7.14
CA VAL A 95 -0.99 3.46 6.86
C VAL A 95 -0.16 3.53 8.14
N ARG A 96 1.07 3.03 8.11
CA ARG A 96 1.97 2.99 9.29
C ARG A 96 2.78 4.28 9.47
N SER A 97 2.97 5.04 8.41
CA SER A 97 3.78 6.26 8.37
C SER A 97 3.04 7.36 7.61
N LEU A 98 2.81 8.51 8.25
CA LEU A 98 2.10 9.64 7.65
C LEU A 98 2.68 10.09 6.29
N PRO A 99 4.01 10.14 6.08
CA PRO A 99 4.57 10.51 4.78
C PRO A 99 4.21 9.53 3.66
N SER A 100 3.89 8.27 3.96
CA SER A 100 3.54 7.27 2.94
C SER A 100 2.19 7.54 2.27
N VAL A 101 1.30 8.31 2.90
CA VAL A 101 0.04 8.76 2.30
C VAL A 101 0.31 9.57 1.03
N GLU A 102 1.35 10.39 1.08
CA GLU A 102 1.76 11.25 -0.03
C GLU A 102 2.39 10.43 -1.16
N THR A 103 3.36 9.57 -0.84
CA THR A 103 4.02 8.69 -1.82
C THR A 103 3.03 7.75 -2.53
N LEU A 104 1.98 7.30 -1.82
CA LEU A 104 0.91 6.50 -2.40
C LEU A 104 0.15 7.26 -3.50
N GLY A 105 0.00 8.58 -3.36
CA GLY A 105 -0.63 9.44 -4.38
C GLY A 105 0.20 9.60 -5.65
N CYS A 106 1.52 9.42 -5.56
CA CYS A 106 2.46 9.52 -6.68
C CYS A 106 2.94 8.16 -7.20
N THR A 107 2.32 7.06 -6.76
CA THR A 107 2.74 5.71 -7.18
C THR A 107 2.47 5.49 -8.67
N SER A 108 3.52 5.17 -9.43
CA SER A 108 3.45 4.90 -10.87
C SER A 108 3.37 3.40 -11.21
N VAL A 109 3.93 2.55 -10.36
CA VAL A 109 3.98 1.09 -10.56
C VAL A 109 3.53 0.40 -9.28
N ILE A 110 2.59 -0.54 -9.42
CA ILE A 110 2.11 -1.39 -8.32
C ILE A 110 2.60 -2.81 -8.57
N CYS A 111 3.58 -3.24 -7.77
CA CYS A 111 3.99 -4.64 -7.71
C CYS A 111 3.11 -5.35 -6.68
N SER A 112 2.21 -6.22 -7.15
CA SER A 112 1.33 -7.01 -6.28
C SER A 112 1.69 -8.48 -6.36
N ASP A 113 1.70 -9.16 -5.22
CA ASP A 113 1.88 -10.61 -5.19
C ASP A 113 0.61 -11.32 -5.70
N LYS A 114 0.75 -12.50 -6.28
CA LYS A 114 -0.41 -13.24 -6.81
C LYS A 114 -1.18 -13.91 -5.67
N THR A 115 -0.49 -14.74 -4.90
CA THR A 115 -1.14 -15.65 -3.96
C THR A 115 -1.50 -14.91 -2.67
N GLY A 116 -2.79 -14.89 -2.32
CA GLY A 116 -3.27 -14.21 -1.12
C GLY A 116 -3.41 -12.68 -1.24
N THR A 117 -3.04 -12.09 -2.38
CA THR A 117 -3.35 -10.68 -2.69
C THR A 117 -4.26 -10.56 -3.91
N LEU A 118 -3.85 -11.04 -5.10
CA LEU A 118 -4.72 -11.09 -6.28
C LEU A 118 -5.71 -12.28 -6.22
N THR A 119 -5.30 -13.39 -5.61
CA THR A 119 -6.15 -14.56 -5.39
C THR A 119 -6.56 -14.66 -3.92
N THR A 120 -7.70 -15.29 -3.65
CA THR A 120 -8.19 -15.56 -2.29
C THR A 120 -7.41 -16.64 -1.56
N ASN A 121 -6.34 -17.19 -2.17
CA ASN A 121 -5.60 -18.35 -1.68
C ASN A 121 -6.50 -19.57 -1.35
N GLN A 122 -7.63 -19.68 -2.05
CA GLN A 122 -8.52 -20.84 -1.99
C GLN A 122 -8.36 -21.64 -3.27
N MET A 123 -7.77 -22.84 -3.16
CA MET A 123 -7.61 -23.75 -4.28
C MET A 123 -8.88 -24.60 -4.39
N SER A 124 -9.64 -24.39 -5.45
CA SER A 124 -10.80 -25.22 -5.81
C SER A 124 -10.56 -25.89 -7.16
N VAL A 125 -11.01 -27.13 -7.31
CA VAL A 125 -10.95 -27.84 -8.59
C VAL A 125 -12.12 -27.37 -9.44
N CYS A 126 -11.83 -26.70 -10.57
CA CYS A 126 -12.88 -26.18 -11.46
C CYS A 126 -13.24 -27.14 -12.60
N ARG A 127 -12.28 -27.99 -13.01
CA ARG A 127 -12.42 -28.92 -14.14
C ARG A 127 -11.66 -30.20 -13.86
N MET A 128 -12.22 -31.30 -14.31
CA MET A 128 -11.59 -32.62 -14.28
C MET A 128 -11.90 -33.35 -15.60
N PHE A 129 -11.05 -34.28 -16.00
CA PHE A 129 -11.29 -35.12 -17.16
C PHE A 129 -11.02 -36.58 -16.84
N VAL A 130 -11.79 -37.47 -17.46
CA VAL A 130 -11.56 -38.92 -17.40
C VAL A 130 -11.47 -39.48 -18.81
N VAL A 131 -10.74 -40.58 -18.97
CA VAL A 131 -10.65 -41.29 -20.24
C VAL A 131 -11.96 -42.03 -20.47
N ASP A 132 -12.57 -41.82 -21.63
CA ASP A 132 -13.79 -42.54 -22.06
C ASP A 132 -13.39 -43.77 -22.89
N LYS A 133 -12.76 -43.56 -24.04
CA LYS A 133 -12.32 -44.64 -24.93
C LYS A 133 -10.94 -44.39 -25.49
N VAL A 134 -10.15 -45.45 -25.58
CA VAL A 134 -8.85 -45.45 -26.25
C VAL A 134 -9.02 -46.11 -27.61
N MET A 135 -8.74 -45.37 -28.67
CA MET A 135 -8.76 -45.82 -30.06
C MET A 135 -7.34 -45.92 -30.61
N ALA A 136 -7.15 -46.63 -31.73
CA ALA A 136 -5.83 -46.83 -32.35
C ALA A 136 -5.13 -45.50 -32.75
N ASP A 137 -5.92 -44.46 -33.06
CA ASP A 137 -5.42 -43.15 -33.50
C ASP A 137 -5.64 -42.01 -32.46
N GLY A 138 -6.10 -42.32 -31.24
CA GLY A 138 -6.29 -41.31 -30.19
C GLY A 138 -7.19 -41.73 -29.03
N ALA A 139 -7.31 -40.88 -28.00
CA ALA A 139 -8.18 -41.10 -26.84
C ALA A 139 -9.29 -40.05 -26.77
N ALA A 140 -10.51 -40.52 -26.47
CA ALA A 140 -11.65 -39.67 -26.16
C ALA A 140 -11.72 -39.42 -24.64
N PHE A 141 -12.04 -38.19 -24.25
CA PHE A 141 -12.13 -37.78 -22.85
C PHE A 141 -13.52 -37.24 -22.53
N HIS A 142 -13.98 -37.50 -21.31
CA HIS A 142 -15.10 -36.77 -20.72
C HIS A 142 -14.55 -35.63 -19.86
N GLU A 143 -14.86 -34.39 -20.24
CA GLU A 143 -14.58 -33.21 -19.43
C GLU A 143 -15.78 -32.92 -18.53
N PHE A 144 -15.50 -32.68 -17.24
CA PHE A 144 -16.47 -32.27 -16.25
C PHE A 144 -16.06 -30.93 -15.66
N LYS A 145 -17.05 -30.09 -15.39
CA LYS A 145 -16.87 -28.81 -14.72
C LYS A 145 -17.49 -28.90 -13.34
N ILE A 146 -16.76 -28.44 -12.33
CA ILE A 146 -17.20 -28.44 -10.94
C ILE A 146 -17.52 -27.00 -10.55
N SER A 147 -18.68 -26.77 -9.95
CA SER A 147 -19.02 -25.46 -9.37
C SER A 147 -18.51 -25.36 -7.94
N GLY A 148 -18.13 -24.16 -7.51
CA GLY A 148 -17.66 -23.88 -6.16
C GLY A 148 -16.25 -23.31 -6.17
N SER A 149 -16.06 -22.18 -5.52
CA SER A 149 -14.77 -21.48 -5.43
C SER A 149 -14.16 -21.53 -4.03
N THR A 150 -14.83 -22.18 -3.08
CA THR A 150 -14.45 -22.28 -1.68
C THR A 150 -14.16 -23.73 -1.32
N TYR A 151 -13.67 -23.95 -0.10
CA TYR A 151 -13.47 -25.29 0.46
C TYR A 151 -14.74 -25.90 1.07
N GLU A 152 -15.90 -25.27 0.88
CA GLU A 152 -17.17 -25.84 1.33
C GLU A 152 -17.57 -26.98 0.38
N PRO A 153 -18.06 -28.13 0.89
CA PRO A 153 -18.45 -29.28 0.07
C PRO A 153 -19.83 -29.05 -0.59
N ILE A 154 -20.01 -27.88 -1.18
CA ILE A 154 -21.25 -27.42 -1.79
C ILE A 154 -20.93 -27.06 -3.23
N GLY A 155 -21.41 -27.90 -4.15
CA GLY A 155 -21.17 -27.72 -5.57
C GLY A 155 -21.76 -28.87 -6.38
N GLU A 156 -21.98 -28.60 -7.67
CA GLU A 156 -22.50 -29.52 -8.65
C GLU A 156 -21.43 -29.87 -9.67
N VAL A 157 -21.50 -31.10 -10.18
CA VAL A 157 -20.68 -31.57 -11.30
C VAL A 157 -21.52 -31.47 -12.56
N MET A 158 -20.99 -30.75 -13.55
CA MET A 158 -21.65 -30.51 -14.83
C MET A 158 -20.87 -31.14 -15.98
N LYS A 159 -21.59 -31.70 -16.96
CA LYS A 159 -21.03 -32.17 -18.23
C LYS A 159 -21.80 -31.51 -19.36
N ASN A 160 -21.11 -30.87 -20.31
CA ASN A 160 -21.72 -30.15 -21.44
C ASN A 160 -22.81 -29.10 -21.05
N GLY A 161 -22.83 -28.64 -19.80
CA GLY A 161 -23.83 -27.70 -19.29
C GLY A 161 -24.93 -28.32 -18.43
N ASP A 162 -25.07 -29.64 -18.41
CA ASP A 162 -26.07 -30.35 -17.62
C ASP A 162 -25.48 -30.87 -16.31
N THR A 163 -26.22 -30.71 -15.22
CA THR A 163 -25.86 -31.29 -13.92
C THR A 163 -26.01 -32.81 -13.98
N ILE A 164 -24.93 -33.52 -13.64
CA ILE A 164 -24.88 -34.98 -13.65
C ILE A 164 -24.62 -35.52 -12.25
N LYS A 165 -25.00 -36.77 -12.01
CA LYS A 165 -24.56 -37.48 -10.81
C LYS A 165 -23.21 -38.13 -11.06
N SER A 166 -22.27 -37.94 -10.14
CA SER A 166 -20.94 -38.54 -10.24
C SER A 166 -20.97 -40.07 -10.20
N SER A 167 -22.04 -40.68 -9.67
CA SER A 167 -22.25 -42.12 -9.63
C SER A 167 -22.57 -42.75 -10.99
N ASP A 168 -22.92 -41.96 -12.01
CA ASP A 168 -23.20 -42.47 -13.35
C ASP A 168 -21.92 -42.87 -14.12
N TYR A 169 -20.73 -42.53 -13.60
CA TYR A 169 -19.44 -42.79 -14.24
C TYR A 169 -18.50 -43.54 -13.30
N ASP A 170 -18.24 -44.83 -13.56
CA ASP A 170 -17.31 -45.66 -12.78
C ASP A 170 -15.92 -45.01 -12.63
N ALA A 171 -15.45 -44.33 -13.68
CA ALA A 171 -14.19 -43.60 -13.67
C ALA A 171 -14.14 -42.46 -12.64
N LEU A 172 -15.27 -41.77 -12.37
CA LEU A 172 -15.34 -40.73 -11.34
C LEU A 172 -15.34 -41.33 -9.93
N ILE A 173 -15.97 -42.49 -9.75
CA ILE A 173 -15.95 -43.24 -8.50
C ILE A 173 -14.52 -43.68 -8.17
N GLU A 174 -13.82 -44.23 -9.16
CA GLU A 174 -12.42 -44.65 -9.01
C GLU A 174 -11.50 -43.45 -8.71
N LEU A 175 -11.67 -42.33 -9.42
CA LEU A 175 -10.90 -41.10 -9.18
C LEU A 175 -11.14 -40.55 -7.77
N SER A 176 -12.38 -40.57 -7.27
CA SER A 176 -12.70 -40.18 -5.89
C SER A 176 -12.10 -41.11 -4.85
N THR A 177 -12.06 -42.41 -5.13
CA THR A 177 -11.50 -43.44 -4.24
C THR A 177 -9.99 -43.31 -4.17
N ILE A 178 -9.33 -43.16 -5.33
CA ILE A 178 -7.88 -42.93 -5.44
C ILE A 178 -7.51 -41.63 -4.73
N THR A 179 -8.23 -40.53 -4.93
CA THR A 179 -7.92 -39.28 -4.22
C THR A 179 -8.11 -39.39 -2.71
N CYS A 180 -9.15 -40.09 -2.25
CA CYS A 180 -9.32 -40.40 -0.82
C CYS A 180 -8.22 -41.32 -0.25
N SER A 181 -7.71 -42.27 -1.03
CA SER A 181 -6.74 -43.28 -0.56
C SER A 181 -5.28 -42.87 -0.74
N SER A 182 -4.95 -42.10 -1.78
CA SER A 182 -3.57 -41.74 -2.17
C SER A 182 -3.12 -40.40 -1.63
N LEU A 183 -4.04 -39.45 -1.40
CA LEU A 183 -3.71 -38.27 -0.61
C LEU A 183 -3.75 -38.67 0.87
N CYS A 184 -2.61 -39.16 1.37
CA CYS A 184 -2.31 -39.15 2.80
C CYS A 184 -2.66 -37.76 3.36
N TYR A 185 -3.77 -37.71 4.08
CA TYR A 185 -4.56 -36.52 4.29
C TYR A 185 -4.00 -35.68 5.46
N SER A 186 -2.96 -34.88 5.23
CA SER A 186 -2.46 -33.93 6.26
C SER A 186 -3.35 -32.69 6.45
N SER A 187 -4.43 -32.55 5.66
CA SER A 187 -5.26 -31.32 5.61
C SER A 187 -6.76 -31.55 5.85
N CYS A 188 -7.16 -32.65 6.50
CA CYS A 188 -8.57 -33.04 6.62
C CYS A 188 -9.35 -32.10 7.52
N ARG A 189 -10.34 -31.43 6.93
CA ARG A 189 -11.42 -30.84 7.72
C ARG A 189 -12.27 -32.00 8.25
N PRO A 190 -12.51 -32.09 9.57
CA PRO A 190 -13.56 -32.95 10.08
C PRO A 190 -14.89 -32.44 9.51
N THR A 191 -15.66 -33.32 8.88
CA THR A 191 -17.08 -33.06 8.63
C THR A 191 -17.78 -32.94 9.99
N PRO A 192 -18.84 -32.11 10.12
CA PRO A 192 -19.60 -32.02 11.38
C PRO A 192 -20.17 -33.36 11.86
N ASP A 193 -20.34 -34.34 10.95
CA ASP A 193 -21.05 -35.58 11.21
C ASP A 193 -20.17 -36.84 11.30
N GLY A 194 -18.83 -36.73 11.19
CA GLY A 194 -17.92 -37.86 11.46
C GLY A 194 -18.13 -39.13 10.60
N LEU A 195 -18.95 -39.07 9.55
CA LEU A 195 -19.28 -40.18 8.68
C LEU A 195 -18.88 -39.85 7.24
N PRO A 196 -18.15 -40.73 6.54
CA PRO A 196 -18.07 -40.66 5.10
C PRO A 196 -19.48 -40.96 4.58
N ASN A 197 -20.17 -39.95 4.06
CA ASN A 197 -21.40 -40.16 3.30
C ASN A 197 -21.02 -40.78 1.95
N LEU A 198 -20.73 -42.08 1.98
CA LEU A 198 -21.00 -43.01 0.91
C LEU A 198 -22.49 -43.30 0.97
N SER A 199 -23.29 -42.48 0.30
CA SER A 199 -24.64 -42.87 -0.08
C SER A 199 -24.68 -43.07 -1.61
N PRO A 200 -25.32 -44.15 -2.07
CA PRO A 200 -25.22 -44.70 -3.42
C PRO A 200 -25.82 -43.82 -4.52
#